data_AF-A0A0F9MQX3-F1
#
_entry.id   AF-A0A0F9MQX3-F1
#
_cell.length_a   1.000
_cell.length_b   1.000
_cell.length_c   1.000
_cell.angle_alpha   90.00
_cell.angle_beta   90.00
_cell.angle_gamma   90.00
#
_symmetry.space_group_name_H-M   'P 1'
#
loop_
_entity.id
_entity.type
_entity.pdbx_description
1 polymer ?
#
loop_
_entity_poly.entity_id
_entity_poly.type
_entity_poly.pdbx_seq_one_letter_code
_entity_poly.pdbx_strand_id
1 'polypeptide(L)' 'MKKKQCIICYEMVHEKSINVVKCIFCESLSHIKCVAEWLVKYNACPLCQNSFIIPKVILVV' A
#
# COMPACT_ATOMS: atom_id res chain seq x y z
N MET A 1 -16.69 -0.50 -11.74
CA MET A 1 -15.32 -0.27 -11.20
C MET A 1 -15.42 -0.17 -9.68
N LYS A 2 -14.69 -0.98 -8.90
CA LYS A 2 -14.70 -0.88 -7.42
C LYS A 2 -13.80 0.30 -7.01
N LYS A 3 -14.38 1.28 -6.32
CA LYS A 3 -13.66 2.40 -5.69
C LYS A 3 -13.63 2.12 -4.18
N LYS A 4 -12.48 2.31 -3.54
CA LYS A 4 -12.36 2.31 -2.07
C LYS A 4 -11.78 3.64 -1.63
N GLN A 5 -12.01 3.99 -0.37
CA GLN A 5 -11.47 5.21 0.21
C GLN A 5 -10.00 5.03 0.60
N CYS A 6 -9.17 6.06 0.37
CA CYS A 6 -7.79 6.08 0.85
C CYS A 6 -7.78 6.15 2.37
N ILE A 7 -7.02 5.27 3.02
CA ILE A 7 -6.93 5.27 4.50
C ILE A 7 -6.18 6.47 5.10
N ILE A 8 -5.59 7.34 4.27
CA ILE A 8 -4.75 8.47 4.71
C ILE A 8 -5.46 9.80 4.44
N CYS A 9 -5.79 10.09 3.16
CA CYS A 9 -6.43 11.35 2.79
C CYS A 9 -7.96 11.27 2.70
N TYR A 10 -8.54 10.08 2.89
CA TYR A 10 -9.98 9.83 2.79
C TYR A 10 -10.64 10.15 1.44
N GLU A 11 -9.85 10.43 0.39
CA GLU A 11 -10.36 10.58 -0.98
C GLU A 11 -10.54 9.23 -1.67
N MET A 12 -11.34 9.20 -2.74
CA MET A 12 -11.65 7.99 -3.49
C MET A 12 -10.46 7.50 -4.32
N VAL A 13 -10.12 6.23 -4.15
CA VAL A 13 -9.05 5.53 -4.86
C VAL A 13 -9.66 4.56 -5.88
N HIS A 14 -9.13 4.60 -7.10
CA HIS A 14 -9.47 3.65 -8.15
C HIS A 14 -8.55 2.43 -8.04
N GLU A 15 -9.09 1.25 -7.70
CA GLU A 15 -8.30 0.03 -7.43
C GLU A 15 -7.41 -0.41 -8.61
N LYS A 16 -7.81 -0.08 -9.85
CA LYS A 16 -7.03 -0.40 -11.07
C LYS A 16 -6.06 0.71 -11.52
N SER A 17 -5.87 1.75 -10.70
CA SER A 17 -4.90 2.80 -11.01
C SER A 17 -3.49 2.33 -10.70
N ILE A 18 -2.51 2.72 -11.52
CA ILE A 18 -1.09 2.44 -11.28
C ILE A 18 -0.55 3.11 -10.02
N ASN A 19 -1.23 4.13 -9.50
CA ASN A 19 -0.76 4.97 -8.40
C ASN A 19 -1.37 4.60 -7.03
N VAL A 20 -1.61 3.30 -6.80
CA VAL A 20 -2.27 2.80 -5.58
C VAL A 20 -1.49 1.65 -4.95
N VAL A 21 -1.50 1.61 -3.63
CA VAL A 21 -0.98 0.51 -2.84
C VAL A 21 -2.14 -0.20 -2.17
N LYS A 22 -2.25 -1.51 -2.39
CA LYS A 22 -3.21 -2.39 -1.74
C LYS A 22 -2.49 -3.26 -0.70
N CYS A 23 -2.97 -3.26 0.53
CA CYS A 23 -2.48 -4.19 1.53
C CYS A 23 -3.00 -5.60 1.23
N ILE A 24 -2.13 -6.61 1.16
CA ILE A 24 -2.53 -8.00 0.91
C ILE A 24 -3.25 -8.66 2.10
N PHE A 25 -3.11 -8.09 3.31
CA PHE A 25 -3.66 -8.68 4.54
C PHE A 25 -5.07 -8.17 4.86
N CYS A 26 -5.29 -6.86 4.77
CA CYS A 26 -6.59 -6.24 5.12
C CYS A 26 -7.28 -5.56 3.93
N GLU A 27 -6.70 -5.65 2.73
CA GLU A 27 -7.22 -5.06 1.49
C GLU A 27 -7.47 -3.54 1.51
N SER A 28 -6.88 -2.82 2.45
CA SER A 28 -6.92 -1.37 2.49
C SER A 28 -6.23 -0.78 1.25
N LEU A 29 -6.81 0.29 0.71
CA LEU A 29 -6.23 1.03 -0.40
C LEU A 29 -5.68 2.38 0.06
N SER A 30 -4.59 2.79 -0.57
CA SER A 30 -3.98 4.10 -0.35
C SER A 30 -3.34 4.59 -1.64
N HIS A 31 -3.33 5.91 -1.85
CA HIS A 31 -2.52 6.49 -2.92
C HIS A 31 -1.04 6.31 -2.61
N ILE A 32 -0.21 6.01 -3.61
CA ILE A 32 1.25 5.91 -3.44
C ILE A 32 1.79 7.17 -2.76
N LYS A 33 1.41 8.36 -3.25
CA LYS A 33 1.85 9.66 -2.69
C LYS A 33 1.50 9.84 -1.21
N CYS A 34 0.40 9.25 -0.74
CA CYS A 34 -0.03 9.39 0.64
C CYS A 34 0.70 8.43 1.57
N VAL A 35 1.04 7.24 1.09
CA VAL A 35 1.60 6.16 1.93
C VAL A 35 3.12 6.01 1.79
N ALA A 36 3.75 6.66 0.80
CA ALA A 36 5.17 6.50 0.48
C ALA A 36 6.10 6.75 1.68
N GLU A 37 5.97 7.89 2.36
CA GLU A 37 6.83 8.21 3.53
C GLU A 37 6.67 7.18 4.65
N TRP A 38 5.44 6.73 4.89
CA TRP A 38 5.16 5.68 5.87
C TRP A 38 5.82 4.35 5.50
N LEU A 39 5.74 3.94 4.23
CA LEU A 39 6.36 2.71 3.74
C LEU A 39 7.89 2.75 3.84
N VAL A 40 8.52 3.88 3.50
CA VAL A 40 9.98 4.03 3.63
C VAL A 40 10.42 3.84 5.07
N LYS A 41 9.65 4.35 6.05
CA LYS A 41 10.02 4.31 7.45
C LYS A 41 9.71 2.97 8.14
N TYR A 42 8.57 2.36 7.85
CA TYR A 42 8.06 1.22 8.62
C TYR A 42 7.86 -0.05 7.80
N ASN A 43 7.84 0.05 6.46
CA ASN A 43 7.53 -1.06 5.54
C ASN A 43 6.28 -1.88 5.99
N ALA A 44 5.24 -1.21 6.48
CA ALA A 44 4.06 -1.85 7.06
C ALA A 44 2.77 -1.11 6.71
N CYS A 45 1.65 -1.84 6.69
CA CYS A 45 0.33 -1.25 6.46
C CYS A 45 -0.06 -0.30 7.61
N PRO A 46 -0.44 0.97 7.35
CA PRO A 46 -0.88 1.89 8.40
C PRO A 46 -2.11 1.40 9.17
N LEU A 47 -2.95 0.56 8.55
CA LEU A 47 -4.21 0.10 9.15
C LEU A 47 -4.03 -1.16 10.01
N CYS A 48 -3.41 -2.21 9.46
CA CYS A 48 -3.29 -3.50 10.14
C CYS A 48 -1.87 -3.81 10.66
N GLN A 49 -0.90 -2.92 10.41
CA GLN A 49 0.49 -3.01 10.87
C GLN A 49 1.29 -4.23 10.36
N ASN A 50 0.69 -5.10 9.55
CA ASN A 50 1.42 -6.17 8.88
C ASN A 50 2.48 -5.59 7.94
N SER A 51 3.70 -6.14 8.02
CA SER A 51 4.81 -5.77 7.16
C SER A 51 4.54 -6.19 5.71
N PHE A 52 4.89 -5.34 4.76
CA PHE A 52 4.84 -5.72 3.35
C PHE A 52 5.94 -6.73 3.05
N ILE A 53 5.55 -7.83 2.39
CA ILE A 53 6.49 -8.83 1.91
C ILE A 53 7.15 -8.27 0.65
N ILE A 54 8.34 -7.70 0.82
CA ILE A 54 9.22 -7.40 -0.31
C ILE A 54 9.90 -8.72 -0.67
N PRO A 55 9.72 -9.28 -1.88
CA PRO A 55 10.51 -10.42 -2.31
C PRO A 55 11.98 -10.01 -2.21
N LYS A 56 12.73 -10.62 -1.29
CA LYS A 56 14.19 -10.55 -1.36
C LYS A 56 14.57 -11.32 -2.62
N VAL A 57 14.81 -10.59 -3.71
CA VAL A 57 15.51 -11.16 -4.86
C VAL A 57 16.90 -11.47 -4.33
N ILE A 58 17.12 -12.70 -3.89
CA ILE A 58 18.46 -13.20 -3.67
C ILE A 58 19.06 -13.25 -5.07
N LEU A 59 19.83 -12.21 -5.41
CA LEU A 59 20.73 -12.29 -6.55
C LEU A 59 21.73 -13.38 -6.18
N VAL A 60 21.45 -14.59 -6.64
CA VAL A 60 22.43 -15.67 -6.63
C VAL A 60 23.45 -15.24 -7.69
N VAL A 61 24.49 -14.54 -7.23
CA VAL A 61 25.69 -14.25 -8.02
C VAL A 61 26.71 -15.36 -7.82
#